data_AF-A0A9D8B7K8-F1
#
_entry.id   AF-A0A9D8B7K8-F1
#
_cell.length_a   1.000
_cell.length_b   1.000
_cell.length_c   1.000
_cell.angle_alpha   90.00
_cell.angle_beta   90.00
_cell.angle_gamma   90.00
#
_symmetry.space_group_name_H-M   'P 1'
#
loop_
_entity.id
_entity.type
_entity.pdbx_description
1 polymer ?
#
loop_
_entity_poly.entity_id
_entity_poly.type
_entity_poly.pdbx_seq_one_letter_code
_entity_poly.pdbx_strand_id
1 'polypeptide(L)'
;MAQLSLKGYIALPTTRNLKSVDVVVFNEKLSQFAFIQVKSTDKPKSGWPVHTVRKEEEWAQDVRKALDLGERFFYVFVALPNRNQQEPVYYVVPSRDAADMVVADLEKWLSTHPNSGAARQLLAWGYSGLPPHTINKYQNKWELLMPEDQNR
;
A
#
# COMPACT_ATOMS: atom_id res chain seq x y z
N MET A 1 -2.04 14.07 5.08
CA MET A 1 -2.09 15.52 4.80
C MET A 1 -0.86 16.23 5.33
N ALA A 2 -0.67 16.40 6.64
CA ALA A 2 0.47 17.14 7.20
C ALA A 2 1.85 16.71 6.65
N GLN A 3 2.12 15.39 6.60
CA GLN A 3 3.39 14.86 6.05
C GLN A 3 3.61 15.18 4.57
N LEU A 4 2.54 15.26 3.77
CA LEU A 4 2.64 15.60 2.36
C LEU A 4 2.96 17.10 2.20
N SER A 5 2.26 17.96 2.96
CA SER A 5 2.50 19.41 2.96
C SER A 5 3.91 19.77 3.42
N LEU A 6 4.45 19.10 4.44
CA LEU A 6 5.84 19.31 4.89
C LEU A 6 6.89 18.97 3.82
N LYS A 7 6.49 18.23 2.77
CA LYS A 7 7.35 17.80 1.67
C LYS A 7 7.13 18.61 0.38
N GLY A 8 6.36 19.70 0.46
CA GLY A 8 6.04 20.53 -0.70
C GLY A 8 4.90 19.98 -1.56
N TYR A 9 4.28 18.87 -1.19
CA TYR A 9 3.16 18.34 -1.97
C TYR A 9 1.85 19.09 -1.68
N ILE A 10 1.09 19.33 -2.75
CA ILE A 10 -0.28 19.82 -2.67
C ILE A 10 -1.20 18.60 -2.56
N ALA A 11 -1.74 18.35 -1.38
CA ALA A 11 -2.61 17.20 -1.13
C ALA A 11 -4.09 17.64 -1.05
N LEU A 12 -4.95 16.93 -1.76
CA LEU A 12 -6.39 17.13 -1.79
C LEU A 12 -7.09 15.85 -1.31
N PRO A 13 -7.91 15.90 -0.25
CA PRO A 13 -8.73 14.76 0.13
C PRO A 13 -9.79 14.52 -0.95
N THR A 14 -10.06 13.26 -1.26
CA THR A 14 -11.13 12.89 -2.19
C THR A 14 -12.47 12.79 -1.45
N THR A 15 -13.56 12.95 -2.20
CA THR A 15 -14.89 12.59 -1.72
C THR A 15 -15.11 11.08 -1.89
N ARG A 16 -16.01 10.51 -1.07
CA ARG A 16 -16.28 9.06 -0.97
C ARG A 16 -16.64 8.36 -2.30
N ASN A 17 -16.90 9.10 -3.38
CA ASN A 17 -17.28 8.57 -4.68
C ASN A 17 -16.11 8.18 -5.60
N LEU A 18 -14.86 8.54 -5.27
CA LEU A 18 -13.69 7.99 -5.96
C LEU A 18 -13.35 6.62 -5.39
N LYS A 19 -13.48 5.56 -6.21
CA LYS A 19 -13.14 4.20 -5.81
C LYS A 19 -11.67 4.13 -5.37
N SER A 20 -11.45 3.69 -4.13
CA SER A 20 -10.13 3.30 -3.62
C SER A 20 -9.05 4.41 -3.63
N VAL A 21 -9.46 5.67 -3.52
CA VAL A 21 -8.54 6.81 -3.37
C VAL A 21 -9.02 7.65 -2.20
N ASP A 22 -8.14 7.88 -1.22
CA ASP A 22 -8.41 8.79 -0.09
C ASP A 22 -7.85 10.19 -0.34
N VAL A 23 -6.73 10.28 -1.09
CA VAL A 23 -6.00 11.52 -1.33
C VAL A 23 -5.48 11.55 -2.77
N VAL A 24 -5.62 12.70 -3.44
CA VAL A 24 -4.84 13.04 -4.64
C VAL A 24 -3.74 14.00 -4.23
N VAL A 25 -2.53 13.76 -4.70
CA VAL A 25 -1.35 14.59 -4.40
C VAL A 25 -0.75 15.09 -5.70
N PHE A 26 -0.39 16.37 -5.72
CA PHE A 26 0.33 17.04 -6.82
C PHE A 26 1.70 17.53 -6.35
N ASN A 27 2.64 17.63 -7.29
CA ASN A 27 3.85 18.40 -7.05
C ASN A 27 3.52 19.90 -6.95
N GLU A 28 4.48 20.70 -6.48
CA GLU A 28 4.32 22.15 -6.34
C GLU A 28 3.91 22.84 -7.66
N LYS A 29 4.35 22.29 -8.80
CA LYS A 29 4.09 22.84 -10.14
C LYS A 29 2.77 22.36 -10.76
N LEU A 30 2.02 21.49 -10.09
CA LEU A 30 0.80 20.86 -10.59
C LEU A 30 0.97 20.08 -11.92
N SER A 31 2.20 19.71 -12.28
CA SER A 31 2.51 18.97 -13.52
C SER A 31 2.48 17.46 -13.36
N GLN A 32 2.64 16.96 -12.13
CA GLN A 32 2.60 15.54 -11.79
C GLN A 32 1.60 15.33 -10.67
N PHE A 33 0.97 14.15 -10.68
CA PHE A 33 0.00 13.75 -9.66
C PHE A 33 0.09 12.25 -9.37
N ALA A 34 -0.30 11.88 -8.16
CA ALA A 34 -0.47 10.49 -7.71
C ALA A 34 -1.77 10.33 -6.91
N PHE A 35 -2.36 9.15 -7.00
CA PHE A 35 -3.52 8.72 -6.22
C PHE A 35 -3.03 7.89 -5.02
N ILE A 36 -3.52 8.21 -3.83
CA ILE A 36 -3.13 7.52 -2.59
C ILE A 36 -4.35 6.88 -1.93
N GLN A 37 -4.24 5.58 -1.63
CA GLN A 37 -5.04 4.89 -0.63
C GLN A 37 -4.24 4.77 0.65
N VAL A 38 -4.76 5.27 1.76
CA VAL A 38 -4.16 5.14 3.08
C VAL A 38 -4.72 3.91 3.79
N LYS A 39 -3.84 3.14 4.42
CA LYS A 39 -4.21 2.05 5.32
C LYS A 39 -3.41 2.22 6.61
N SER A 40 -4.07 2.23 7.76
CA SER A 40 -3.40 2.42 9.05
C SER A 40 -3.66 1.24 9.99
N THR A 41 -2.72 0.97 10.89
CA THR A 41 -2.82 -0.05 11.92
C THR A 41 -1.96 0.34 13.13
N ASP A 42 -2.41 0.01 14.32
CA ASP A 42 -1.62 0.04 15.56
C ASP A 42 -0.81 -1.26 15.76
N LYS A 43 -1.09 -2.29 14.95
CA LYS A 43 -0.48 -3.63 15.00
C LYS A 43 0.15 -4.00 13.65
N PRO A 44 1.24 -3.33 13.26
CA PRO A 44 1.87 -3.55 11.94
C PRO A 44 2.36 -5.00 11.74
N LYS A 45 2.67 -5.73 12.82
CA LYS A 45 3.01 -7.16 12.77
C LYS A 45 1.86 -8.05 12.30
N SER A 46 0.61 -7.60 12.45
CA SER A 46 -0.59 -8.28 11.96
C SER A 46 -0.96 -7.87 10.53
N GLY A 47 -0.17 -6.99 9.90
CA GLY A 47 -0.42 -6.50 8.56
C GLY A 47 -1.57 -5.49 8.44
N TRP A 48 -1.85 -5.10 7.20
CA TRP A 48 -2.88 -4.12 6.86
C TRP A 48 -3.96 -4.76 5.96
N PRO A 49 -5.24 -4.68 6.32
CA PRO A 49 -6.33 -5.15 5.45
C PRO A 49 -6.37 -4.38 4.12
N VAL A 50 -6.24 -5.12 3.02
CA VAL A 50 -6.20 -4.55 1.66
C VAL A 50 -7.37 -5.00 0.80
N HIS A 51 -7.75 -6.27 0.86
CA HIS A 51 -8.80 -6.83 0.02
C HIS A 51 -9.44 -8.06 0.67
N THR A 52 -10.57 -8.54 0.16
CA THR A 52 -11.16 -9.83 0.55
C THR A 52 -11.38 -10.64 -0.71
N VAL A 53 -10.77 -11.82 -0.78
CA VAL A 53 -10.90 -12.70 -1.94
C VAL A 53 -11.93 -13.78 -1.66
N ARG A 54 -12.60 -14.25 -2.71
CA ARG A 54 -13.52 -15.38 -2.67
C ARG A 54 -12.77 -16.67 -2.99
N LYS A 55 -13.32 -17.82 -2.59
CA LYS A 55 -12.70 -19.12 -2.85
C LYS A 55 -12.95 -19.49 -4.31
N GLU A 56 -12.07 -19.04 -5.19
CA GLU A 56 -12.16 -19.20 -6.65
C GLU A 56 -10.78 -19.59 -7.22
N GLU A 57 -10.74 -20.29 -8.35
CA GLU A 57 -9.52 -20.83 -8.96
C GLU A 57 -8.55 -19.72 -9.42
N GLU A 58 -9.09 -18.57 -9.83
CA GLU A 58 -8.34 -17.44 -10.39
C GLU A 58 -8.02 -16.33 -9.37
N TRP A 59 -8.02 -16.66 -8.07
CA TRP A 59 -7.87 -15.70 -6.96
C TRP A 59 -6.69 -14.72 -7.15
N ALA A 60 -5.57 -15.16 -7.75
CA ALA A 60 -4.38 -14.34 -7.93
C ALA A 60 -4.58 -13.23 -8.97
N GLN A 61 -5.41 -13.47 -9.99
CA GLN A 61 -5.79 -12.45 -10.96
C GLN A 61 -6.76 -11.45 -10.34
N ASP A 62 -7.71 -11.92 -9.53
CA ASP A 62 -8.64 -11.05 -8.79
C ASP A 62 -7.91 -10.11 -7.84
N VAL A 63 -6.92 -10.61 -7.10
CA VAL A 63 -6.08 -9.78 -6.23
C VAL A 63 -5.36 -8.70 -7.03
N ARG A 64 -4.75 -9.05 -8.16
CA ARG A 64 -4.05 -8.08 -9.00
C ARG A 64 -5.01 -7.04 -9.56
N LYS A 65 -6.15 -7.46 -10.09
CA LYS A 65 -7.18 -6.54 -10.61
C LYS A 65 -7.73 -5.60 -9.53
N ALA A 66 -7.80 -6.06 -8.28
CA ALA A 66 -8.31 -5.27 -7.17
C ALA A 66 -7.28 -4.29 -6.59
N LEU A 67 -5.99 -4.63 -6.63
CA LEU A 67 -4.92 -3.89 -5.95
C LEU A 67 -3.97 -3.15 -6.89
N ASP A 68 -3.71 -3.65 -8.09
CA ASP A 68 -2.94 -2.94 -9.12
C ASP A 68 -3.88 -1.99 -9.87
N LEU A 69 -3.86 -0.73 -9.45
CA LEU A 69 -4.74 0.32 -9.96
C LEU A 69 -4.02 1.21 -11.01
N GLY A 70 -2.78 0.88 -11.35
CA GLY A 70 -1.96 1.58 -12.33
C GLY A 70 -0.79 2.36 -11.73
N GLU A 71 0.05 2.90 -12.61
CA GLU A 71 1.39 3.44 -12.30
C GLU A 71 1.39 4.65 -11.34
N ARG A 72 0.29 5.40 -11.31
CA ARG A 72 0.14 6.59 -10.44
C ARG A 72 -0.60 6.29 -9.13
N PHE A 73 -0.97 5.04 -8.89
CA PHE A 73 -1.67 4.64 -7.67
C PHE A 73 -0.69 4.07 -6.65
N PHE A 74 -0.82 4.53 -5.42
CA PHE A 74 0.03 4.15 -4.31
C PHE A 74 -0.82 3.80 -3.09
N TYR A 75 -0.33 2.83 -2.33
CA TYR A 75 -0.74 2.61 -0.96
C TYR A 75 0.24 3.33 -0.04
N VAL A 76 -0.30 4.07 0.93
CA VAL A 76 0.48 4.54 2.07
C VAL A 76 0.05 3.75 3.30
N PHE A 77 0.87 2.77 3.67
CA PHE A 77 0.67 2.01 4.89
C PHE A 77 1.26 2.76 6.06
N VAL A 78 0.45 3.00 7.10
CA VAL A 78 0.83 3.76 8.28
C VAL A 78 0.84 2.84 9.49
N ALA A 79 2.00 2.70 10.10
CA ALA A 79 2.13 2.12 11.44
C ALA A 79 1.93 3.26 12.44
N LEU A 80 0.80 3.21 13.16
CA LEU A 80 0.46 4.22 14.16
C LEU A 80 1.38 4.12 15.38
N PRO A 81 1.58 5.23 16.10
CA PRO A 81 2.32 5.23 17.35
C PRO A 81 1.82 4.17 18.33
N ASN A 82 2.74 3.57 19.07
CA ASN A 82 2.46 2.64 20.15
C ASN A 82 3.52 2.79 21.26
N ARG A 83 3.48 1.94 22.30
CA ARG A 83 4.40 2.02 23.45
C ARG A 83 5.89 2.04 23.07
N ASN A 84 6.24 1.43 21.94
CA ASN A 84 7.62 1.30 21.47
C ASN A 84 7.97 2.25 20.32
N GLN A 85 7.00 3.04 19.83
CA GLN A 85 7.18 3.91 18.67
C GLN A 85 6.32 5.16 18.84
N GLN A 86 6.93 6.31 19.10
CA GLN A 86 6.20 7.54 19.42
C GLN A 86 5.68 8.27 18.17
N GLU A 87 6.35 8.10 17.03
CA GLU A 87 5.99 8.72 15.76
C GLU A 87 5.37 7.70 14.79
N PRO A 88 4.43 8.11 13.93
CA PRO A 88 3.92 7.25 12.87
C PRO A 88 5.04 6.91 11.86
N VAL A 89 5.05 5.67 11.39
CA VAL A 89 5.95 5.24 10.30
C VAL A 89 5.13 5.01 9.04
N TYR A 90 5.62 5.53 7.91
CA TYR A 90 4.94 5.51 6.63
C TYR A 90 5.69 4.62 5.65
N TYR A 91 4.97 3.77 4.92
CA TYR A 91 5.49 2.97 3.82
C TYR A 91 4.74 3.37 2.55
N VAL A 92 5.45 3.98 1.60
CA VAL A 92 4.91 4.43 0.31
C VAL A 92 5.16 3.34 -0.71
N VAL A 93 4.09 2.72 -1.21
CA VAL A 93 4.18 1.49 -2.01
C VAL A 93 3.38 1.66 -3.30
N PRO A 94 3.98 1.46 -4.49
CA PRO A 94 3.23 1.39 -5.74
C PRO A 94 2.12 0.32 -5.68
N SER A 95 0.97 0.59 -6.29
CA SER A 95 -0.19 -0.32 -6.25
C SER A 95 0.13 -1.72 -6.79
N ARG A 96 0.88 -1.79 -7.90
CA ARG A 96 1.45 -3.02 -8.45
C ARG A 96 2.30 -3.80 -7.45
N ASP A 97 3.24 -3.14 -6.79
CA ASP A 97 4.11 -3.78 -5.81
C ASP A 97 3.30 -4.30 -4.61
N ALA A 98 2.25 -3.58 -4.19
CA ALA A 98 1.33 -4.04 -3.16
C ALA A 98 0.57 -5.30 -3.58
N ALA A 99 0.09 -5.36 -4.83
CA ALA A 99 -0.56 -6.54 -5.39
C ALA A 99 0.37 -7.76 -5.42
N ASP A 100 1.58 -7.58 -5.94
CA ASP A 100 2.56 -8.67 -6.07
C ASP A 100 2.98 -9.21 -4.70
N MET A 101 3.18 -8.34 -3.69
CA MET A 101 3.47 -8.77 -2.32
C MET A 101 2.33 -9.61 -1.73
N VAL A 102 1.08 -9.18 -1.90
CA VAL A 102 -0.09 -9.89 -1.36
C VAL A 102 -0.28 -11.24 -2.03
N VAL A 103 -0.05 -11.32 -3.34
CA VAL A 103 -0.12 -12.59 -4.07
C VAL A 103 0.96 -13.55 -3.58
N ALA A 104 2.21 -13.11 -3.50
CA ALA A 104 3.31 -13.95 -3.06
C ALA A 104 3.12 -14.47 -1.61
N ASP A 105 2.64 -13.61 -0.71
CA ASP A 105 2.33 -14.00 0.66
C ASP A 105 1.18 -15.02 0.72
N LEU A 106 0.13 -14.84 -0.09
CA LEU A 106 -1.00 -15.77 -0.13
C LEU A 106 -0.62 -17.10 -0.78
N GLU A 107 0.15 -17.11 -1.87
CA GLU A 107 0.72 -18.32 -2.49
C GLU A 107 1.51 -19.14 -1.47
N LYS A 108 2.41 -18.48 -0.72
CA LYS A 108 3.20 -19.12 0.34
C LYS A 108 2.33 -19.65 1.48
N TRP A 109 1.28 -18.94 1.84
CA TRP A 109 0.36 -19.39 2.88
C TRP A 109 -0.47 -20.60 2.43
N LEU A 110 -1.00 -20.58 1.21
CA LEU A 110 -1.77 -21.70 0.64
C LEU A 110 -0.91 -22.95 0.43
N SER A 111 0.38 -22.80 0.07
CA SER A 111 1.28 -23.94 -0.04
C SER A 111 1.58 -24.61 1.31
N THR A 112 1.58 -23.84 2.39
CA THR A 112 1.74 -24.35 3.76
C THR A 112 0.43 -24.80 4.40
N HIS A 113 -0.72 -24.33 3.89
CA HIS A 113 -2.06 -24.63 4.40
C HIS A 113 -3.02 -25.05 3.27
N PRO A 114 -2.76 -26.18 2.57
CA PRO A 114 -3.47 -26.53 1.32
C PRO A 114 -4.98 -26.78 1.51
N ASN A 115 -5.41 -27.15 2.72
CA ASN A 115 -6.82 -27.35 3.05
C ASN A 115 -7.57 -26.03 3.36
N SER A 116 -6.84 -24.93 3.50
CA SER A 116 -7.42 -23.62 3.71
C SER A 116 -7.63 -22.94 2.37
N GLY A 117 -8.88 -22.73 1.96
CA GLY A 117 -9.16 -22.02 0.70
C GLY A 117 -8.74 -20.55 0.72
N ALA A 118 -8.77 -19.89 -0.45
CA ALA A 118 -8.43 -18.47 -0.61
C ALA A 118 -9.48 -17.46 -0.05
N ALA A 119 -10.64 -17.93 0.43
CA ALA A 119 -11.68 -17.06 0.99
C ALA A 119 -11.24 -16.43 2.31
N ARG A 120 -10.67 -15.22 2.26
CA ARG A 120 -10.14 -14.52 3.44
C ARG A 120 -9.91 -13.02 3.17
N GLN A 121 -9.94 -12.22 4.25
CA GLN A 121 -9.41 -10.86 4.25
C GLN A 121 -7.89 -10.90 4.11
N LEU A 122 -7.37 -10.35 3.02
CA LEU A 122 -5.96 -10.28 2.73
C LEU A 122 -5.29 -9.13 3.47
N LEU A 123 -4.08 -9.40 3.92
CA LEU A 123 -3.27 -8.51 4.73
C LEU A 123 -1.95 -8.26 4.02
N ALA A 124 -1.66 -7.01 3.67
CA ALA A 124 -0.30 -6.65 3.27
C ALA A 124 0.63 -6.89 4.47
N TRP A 125 1.66 -7.72 4.27
CA TRP A 125 2.67 -8.08 5.28
C TRP A 125 2.12 -8.81 6.52
N GLY A 126 0.90 -9.34 6.47
CA GLY A 126 0.30 -10.04 7.62
C GLY A 126 0.75 -11.49 7.79
N TYR A 127 1.07 -12.18 6.68
CA TYR A 127 1.39 -13.61 6.69
C TYR A 127 2.86 -13.91 6.99
N SER A 128 3.76 -13.04 6.51
CA SER A 128 5.22 -13.16 6.69
C SER A 128 5.81 -12.04 7.55
N GLY A 129 4.99 -11.08 8.03
CA GLY A 129 5.48 -9.82 8.58
C GLY A 129 6.04 -8.90 7.49
N LEU A 130 6.61 -7.76 7.91
CA LEU A 130 7.24 -6.79 7.03
C LEU A 130 8.75 -7.11 6.87
N PRO A 131 9.22 -7.61 5.70
CA PRO A 131 10.61 -8.01 5.55
C PRO A 131 11.57 -6.81 5.57
N PRO A 132 12.82 -6.95 6.09
CA PRO A 132 13.77 -5.83 6.16
C PRO A 132 14.07 -5.15 4.81
N HIS A 133 14.15 -5.92 3.73
CA HIS A 133 14.38 -5.36 2.39
C HIS A 133 13.20 -4.50 1.93
N THR A 134 11.97 -4.86 2.30
CA THR A 134 10.76 -4.11 2.01
C THR A 134 10.70 -2.80 2.79
N ILE A 135 11.14 -2.83 4.06
CA ILE A 135 11.29 -1.64 4.90
C ILE A 135 12.21 -0.64 4.18
N ASN A 136 13.40 -1.07 3.80
CA ASN A 136 14.38 -0.20 3.14
C ASN A 136 13.87 0.35 1.80
N LYS A 137 13.06 -0.44 1.07
CA LYS A 137 12.51 -0.05 -0.24
C LYS A 137 11.40 1.01 -0.15
N TYR A 138 10.61 1.06 0.94
CA TYR A 138 9.40 1.88 0.98
C TYR A 138 9.25 2.83 2.19
N GLN A 139 10.01 2.61 3.27
CA GLN A 139 9.86 3.40 4.49
C GLN A 139 10.25 4.86 4.25
N ASN A 140 9.29 5.76 4.44
CA ASN A 140 9.43 7.20 4.22
C ASN A 140 9.92 7.57 2.82
N LYS A 141 9.70 6.71 1.82
CA LYS A 141 10.10 6.89 0.43
C LYS A 141 9.07 7.70 -0.37
N TRP A 142 8.82 8.93 0.08
CA TRP A 142 7.82 9.83 -0.51
C TRP A 142 8.18 10.26 -1.93
N GLU A 143 9.46 10.26 -2.27
CA GLU A 143 9.98 10.49 -3.62
C GLU A 143 9.41 9.51 -4.66
N LEU A 144 8.92 8.34 -4.24
CA LEU A 144 8.27 7.38 -5.13
C LEU A 144 6.98 7.89 -5.75
N LEU A 145 6.29 8.84 -5.09
CA LEU A 145 5.05 9.42 -5.63
C LEU A 145 5.29 10.16 -6.94
N MET A 146 6.46 10.79 -7.07
CA MET A 146 6.84 11.68 -8.16
C MET A 146 8.36 11.60 -8.31
N PRO A 147 8.88 10.56 -8.97
CA PRO A 147 10.30 10.49 -9.26
C PRO A 147 10.68 11.72 -10.10
N GLU A 148 11.77 12.38 -9.73
CA GLU A 148 12.32 13.45 -10.55
C GLU A 148 12.67 12.88 -11.93
N ASP A 149 12.32 13.60 -13.00
CA ASP A 149 12.76 13.24 -14.34
C ASP A 149 14.29 13.19 -14.32
N GLN A 150 14.88 12.00 -14.45
CA GLN A 150 16.34 11.80 -14.52
C GLN A 150 16.97 12.34 -15.82
N ASN A 151 16.32 13.31 -16.48
CA ASN A 151 16.83 13.98 -17.67
C ASN A 151 16.84 15.50 -17.45
N ARG A 152 17.92 15.98 -16.82
CA ARG A 152 18.45 17.33 -17.00
C ARG A 152 19.96 17.27 -17.15
#